data_AF-A0A8T4KA57-F1
#
_entry.id   AF-A0A8T4KA57-F1
#
_cell.length_a   1.000
_cell.length_b   1.000
_cell.length_c   1.000
_cell.angle_alpha   90.00
_cell.angle_beta   90.00
_cell.angle_gamma   90.00
#
_symmetry.space_group_name_H-M   'P 1'
#
loop_
_entity.id
_entity.type
_entity.pdbx_description
1 polymer ?
#
loop_
_entity_poly.entity_id
_entity_poly.type
_entity_poly.pdbx_seq_one_letter_code
_entity_poly.pdbx_strand_id
1 'polypeptide(L)'
;MVDLLSFVPLSVGGVVAILINTIIAFVALVIADKLIAHNIDAKRLLVIAFVALFLTPIVGSLLLSSLALPAVVSGYVFPFLVWLVLGELLIKEADMKTKLKVVVVAFVVWIILSMFLAPVIYQALPL
;
A
#
# COMPACT_ATOMS: atom_id res chain seq x y z
N MET A 1 25.99 -5.97 -6.71
CA MET A 1 24.59 -6.48 -6.64
C MET A 1 23.86 -5.61 -5.64
N VAL A 2 22.68 -5.08 -6.00
CA VAL A 2 21.85 -4.31 -5.07
C VAL A 2 21.28 -5.31 -4.06
N ASP A 3 21.61 -5.16 -2.78
CA ASP A 3 21.06 -6.00 -1.73
C ASP A 3 19.60 -5.61 -1.47
N LEU A 4 18.68 -6.30 -2.11
CA LEU A 4 17.23 -6.05 -2.01
C LEU A 4 16.71 -6.19 -0.56
N LEU A 5 17.39 -6.99 0.27
CA LEU A 5 16.99 -7.22 1.67
C LEU A 5 17.35 -6.05 2.58
N SER A 6 18.36 -5.24 2.21
CA SER A 6 18.72 -4.02 2.94
C SER A 6 17.63 -2.93 2.88
N PHE A 7 16.68 -3.03 1.94
CA PHE A 7 15.59 -2.07 1.75
C PHE A 7 14.29 -2.48 2.46
N VAL A 8 14.24 -3.71 2.96
CA VAL A 8 13.20 -4.12 3.89
C VAL A 8 13.71 -3.77 5.29
N PRO A 9 13.03 -2.90 6.06
CA PRO A 9 13.46 -2.58 7.40
C PRO A 9 13.22 -3.79 8.31
N LEU A 10 14.22 -4.68 8.37
CA LEU A 10 14.22 -5.92 9.16
C LEU A 10 14.43 -5.68 10.67
N SER A 11 14.56 -4.42 11.09
CA SER A 11 14.54 -4.07 12.52
C SER A 11 13.15 -4.33 13.12
N VAL A 12 13.08 -4.59 14.43
CA VAL A 12 11.80 -4.82 15.12
C VAL A 12 10.83 -3.64 14.88
N GLY A 13 11.31 -2.40 15.02
CA GLY A 13 10.50 -1.21 14.73
C GLY A 13 10.06 -1.12 13.26
N GLY A 14 10.93 -1.52 12.33
CA GLY A 14 10.62 -1.57 10.89
C GLY A 14 9.52 -2.57 10.56
N VAL A 15 9.61 -3.78 11.13
CA VAL A 15 8.59 -4.83 10.96
C VAL A 15 7.25 -4.38 11.56
N VAL A 16 7.25 -3.76 12.75
CA VAL A 16 6.03 -3.24 13.36
C VAL A 16 5.41 -2.12 12.51
N ALA A 17 6.23 -1.21 11.97
CA ALA A 17 5.77 -0.16 11.06
C ALA A 17 5.14 -0.72 9.77
N ILE A 18 5.71 -1.79 9.21
CA ILE A 18 5.16 -2.50 8.05
C ILE A 18 3.79 -3.12 8.39
N LEU A 19 3.68 -3.78 9.54
CA LEU A 19 2.43 -4.42 9.97
C LEU A 19 1.31 -3.39 10.18
N ILE A 20 1.61 -2.27 10.85
CA ILE A 20 0.65 -1.17 11.03
C ILE A 20 0.19 -0.64 9.69
N ASN A 21 1.13 -0.34 8.78
CA ASN A 21 0.78 0.11 7.43
C ASN A 21 -0.05 -0.93 6.67
N THR A 22 0.17 -2.24 6.90
CA THR A 22 -0.61 -3.31 6.26
C THR A 22 -2.06 -3.26 6.72
N ILE A 23 -2.26 -3.08 8.03
CA ILE A 23 -3.60 -2.96 8.60
C ILE A 23 -4.29 -1.71 8.06
N ILE A 24 -3.59 -0.57 7.98
CA ILE A 24 -4.14 0.66 7.42
C ILE A 24 -4.53 0.48 5.94
N ALA A 25 -3.67 -0.13 5.14
CA ALA A 25 -3.94 -0.41 3.73
C ALA A 25 -5.12 -1.38 3.55
N PHE A 26 -5.20 -2.42 4.38
CA PHE A 26 -6.31 -3.36 4.39
C PHE A 26 -7.63 -2.66 4.76
N VAL A 27 -7.65 -1.84 5.80
CA VAL A 27 -8.82 -1.05 6.18
C VAL A 27 -9.25 -0.11 5.04
N ALA A 28 -8.29 0.55 4.39
CA ALA A 28 -8.57 1.42 3.26
C ALA A 28 -9.23 0.66 2.08
N LEU A 29 -8.73 -0.53 1.77
CA LEU A 29 -9.29 -1.41 0.75
C LEU A 29 -10.71 -1.89 1.10
N VAL A 30 -10.94 -2.29 2.36
CA VAL A 30 -12.28 -2.69 2.83
C VAL A 30 -13.27 -1.53 2.77
N ILE A 31 -12.85 -0.32 3.14
CA ILE A 31 -13.67 0.88 3.03
C ILE A 31 -14.01 1.15 1.55
N ALA A 32 -13.02 1.11 0.67
CA ALA A 32 -13.22 1.36 -0.76
C ALA A 32 -14.16 0.33 -1.40
N ASP A 33 -13.99 -0.95 -1.08
CA ASP A 33 -14.83 -2.04 -1.56
C ASP A 33 -16.30 -1.83 -1.15
N LYS A 34 -16.54 -1.54 0.14
CA LYS A 34 -17.88 -1.22 0.67
C LYS A 34 -18.48 0.04 0.05
N LEU A 35 -17.70 1.10 -0.15
CA LEU A 35 -18.18 2.35 -0.74
C LEU A 35 -18.60 2.18 -2.20
N ILE A 36 -17.94 1.28 -2.92
CA ILE A 36 -18.22 1.00 -4.34
C ILE A 36 -19.25 -0.13 -4.51
N ALA A 37 -19.71 -0.73 -3.39
CA ALA A 37 -20.61 -1.88 -3.35
C ALA A 37 -20.08 -3.07 -4.16
N HIS A 38 -18.76 -3.20 -4.17
CA HIS A 38 -18.09 -4.35 -4.73
C HIS A 38 -17.90 -5.35 -3.58
N ASN A 39 -18.16 -6.64 -3.81
CA ASN A 39 -18.14 -7.68 -2.77
C ASN A 39 -16.84 -8.49 -2.92
N ILE A 40 -15.67 -7.86 -2.75
CA ILE A 40 -14.41 -8.59 -2.82
C ILE A 40 -14.25 -9.41 -1.56
N ASP A 41 -13.82 -10.65 -1.71
CA ASP A 41 -13.38 -11.47 -0.60
C ASP A 41 -12.30 -10.75 0.24
N ALA A 42 -12.56 -10.60 1.55
CA ALA A 42 -11.61 -9.98 2.49
C ALA A 42 -10.22 -10.63 2.45
N LYS A 43 -10.14 -11.95 2.17
CA LYS A 43 -8.86 -12.66 1.98
C LYS A 43 -8.04 -12.07 0.85
N ARG A 44 -8.66 -11.70 -0.28
CA ARG A 44 -7.97 -11.09 -1.42
C ARG A 44 -7.54 -9.67 -1.13
N LEU A 45 -8.39 -8.88 -0.46
CA LEU A 45 -8.02 -7.53 -0.02
C LEU A 45 -6.80 -7.55 0.91
N LEU A 46 -6.72 -8.55 1.81
CA LEU A 46 -5.56 -8.74 2.68
C LEU A 46 -4.29 -9.07 1.89
N VAL A 47 -4.40 -9.96 0.88
CA VAL A 47 -3.27 -10.28 -0.02
C VAL A 47 -2.81 -9.04 -0.78
N ILE A 48 -3.73 -8.23 -1.32
CA ILE A 48 -3.40 -6.97 -1.99
C ILE A 48 -2.63 -6.05 -1.03
N ALA A 49 -3.15 -5.83 0.19
CA ALA A 49 -2.52 -4.96 1.18
C ALA A 49 -1.10 -5.43 1.55
N PHE A 50 -0.93 -6.73 1.79
CA PHE A 50 0.35 -7.30 2.17
C PHE A 50 1.37 -7.23 1.03
N VAL A 51 0.97 -7.65 -0.17
CA VAL A 51 1.83 -7.65 -1.35
C VAL A 51 2.23 -6.23 -1.76
N ALA A 52 1.31 -5.26 -1.66
CA ALA A 52 1.60 -3.85 -1.92
C ALA A 52 2.70 -3.31 -1.00
N LEU A 53 2.75 -3.75 0.26
CA LEU A 53 3.73 -3.27 1.23
C LEU A 53 5.14 -3.81 1.04
N PHE A 54 5.29 -5.00 0.48
CA PHE A 54 6.60 -5.53 0.11
C PHE A 54 7.05 -5.01 -1.26
N LEU A 55 6.13 -4.94 -2.23
CA LEU A 55 6.48 -4.47 -3.57
C LEU A 55 6.82 -2.98 -3.60
N THR A 56 6.08 -2.13 -2.87
CA THR A 56 6.30 -0.68 -2.89
C THR A 56 7.73 -0.25 -2.52
N PRO A 57 8.34 -0.70 -1.41
CA PRO A 57 9.72 -0.33 -1.08
C PRO A 57 10.76 -0.93 -2.03
N ILE A 58 10.52 -2.15 -2.54
CA ILE A 58 11.42 -2.81 -3.52
C ILE A 58 11.39 -2.06 -4.86
N VAL A 59 10.19 -1.78 -5.38
CA VAL A 59 10.00 -1.04 -6.64
C VAL A 59 10.48 0.41 -6.48
N GLY A 60 10.16 1.04 -5.35
CA GLY A 60 10.59 2.38 -5.02
C GLY A 60 12.12 2.52 -4.96
N SER A 61 12.83 1.59 -4.33
CA SER A 61 14.30 1.64 -4.23
C SER A 61 14.99 1.39 -5.57
N LEU A 62 14.52 0.42 -6.35
CA LEU A 62 15.02 0.15 -7.70
C LEU A 62 14.86 1.37 -8.61
N LEU A 63 13.72 2.05 -8.54
CA LEU A 63 13.46 3.22 -9.37
C LEU A 63 14.17 4.48 -8.86
N LEU A 64 14.26 4.71 -7.55
CA LEU A 64 15.03 5.81 -6.97
C LEU A 64 16.54 5.68 -7.24
N SER A 65 17.07 4.45 -7.28
CA SER A 65 18.47 4.21 -7.61
C SER A 65 18.81 4.48 -9.09
N SER A 66 17.80 4.52 -9.96
CA SER A 66 17.96 4.70 -11.40
C SER A 66 17.49 6.05 -11.92
N LEU A 67 16.57 6.73 -11.21
CA LEU A 67 15.98 8.00 -11.60
C LEU A 67 15.97 8.92 -10.37
N ALA A 68 16.69 10.05 -10.44
CA ALA A 68 16.67 11.10 -9.42
C ALA A 68 15.31 11.84 -9.46
N LEU A 69 14.28 11.19 -8.93
CA LEU A 69 12.90 11.69 -8.97
C LEU A 69 12.59 12.57 -7.75
N PRO A 70 11.69 13.56 -7.90
CA PRO A 70 11.20 14.34 -6.77
C PRO A 70 10.53 13.44 -5.73
N ALA A 71 10.71 13.78 -4.44
CA ALA A 71 10.19 13.01 -3.30
C ALA A 71 8.68 12.73 -3.37
N VAL A 72 7.92 13.64 -3.99
CA VAL A 72 6.47 13.50 -4.19
C VAL A 72 6.14 12.35 -5.16
N VAL A 73 6.93 12.21 -6.23
CA VAL A 73 6.74 11.14 -7.22
C VAL A 73 7.06 9.80 -6.58
N SER A 74 8.15 9.73 -5.81
CA SER A 74 8.54 8.49 -5.13
C SER A 74 7.62 8.10 -3.97
N GLY A 75 7.06 9.09 -3.26
CA GLY A 75 6.22 8.87 -2.09
C GLY A 75 4.74 8.55 -2.40
N TYR A 76 4.24 8.94 -3.57
CA TYR A 76 2.81 8.79 -3.90
C TYR A 76 2.55 8.13 -5.26
N VAL A 77 3.25 8.56 -6.32
CA VAL A 77 2.96 8.08 -7.68
C VAL A 77 3.37 6.61 -7.82
N PHE A 78 4.53 6.19 -7.31
CA PHE A 78 4.94 4.79 -7.39
C PHE A 78 4.10 3.84 -6.56
N PRO A 79 3.83 4.10 -5.26
CA PRO A 79 2.90 3.28 -4.50
C PRO A 79 1.55 3.15 -5.22
N PHE A 80 1.04 4.23 -5.80
CA PHE A 80 -0.19 4.19 -6.57
C PHE A 80 -0.12 3.26 -7.79
N LEU A 81 0.96 3.31 -8.57
CA LEU A 81 1.17 2.40 -9.70
C LEU A 81 1.24 0.93 -9.27
N VAL A 82 1.92 0.65 -8.15
CA VAL A 82 1.96 -0.72 -7.58
C VAL A 82 0.54 -1.18 -7.22
N TRP A 83 -0.24 -0.33 -6.57
CA TRP A 83 -1.62 -0.64 -6.21
C TRP A 83 -2.52 -0.82 -7.43
N LEU A 84 -2.31 -0.06 -8.51
CA LEU A 84 -3.01 -0.25 -9.79
C LEU A 84 -2.72 -1.62 -10.40
N VAL A 85 -1.45 -2.00 -10.48
CA VAL A 85 -1.06 -3.31 -11.02
C VAL A 85 -1.65 -4.43 -10.16
N LEU A 86 -1.57 -4.33 -8.83
CA LEU A 86 -2.13 -5.33 -7.93
C LEU A 86 -3.66 -5.39 -7.99
N GLY A 87 -4.33 -4.24 -8.07
CA GLY A 87 -5.78 -4.18 -8.24
C GLY A 87 -6.23 -4.85 -9.53
N GLU A 88 -5.53 -4.61 -10.65
CA GLU A 88 -5.85 -5.24 -11.92
C GLU A 88 -5.67 -6.77 -11.88
N LEU A 89 -4.58 -7.25 -11.27
CA LEU A 89 -4.22 -8.67 -11.21
C LEU A 89 -5.09 -9.48 -10.24
N LEU A 90 -5.45 -8.89 -9.09
CA LEU A 90 -6.06 -9.60 -7.96
C LEU A 90 -7.57 -9.37 -7.84
N ILE A 91 -8.10 -8.25 -8.33
CA ILE A 91 -9.54 -7.99 -8.40
C ILE A 91 -10.06 -8.53 -9.73
N LYS A 92 -10.43 -9.81 -9.78
CA LYS A 92 -10.81 -10.49 -11.04
C LYS A 92 -12.29 -10.37 -11.40
N GLU A 93 -13.14 -10.08 -10.43
CA GLU A 93 -14.61 -10.16 -10.56
C GLU A 93 -15.27 -8.84 -10.97
N ALA A 94 -14.49 -7.78 -11.18
CA ALA A 94 -14.97 -6.46 -11.58
C ALA A 94 -14.55 -6.08 -13.00
N ASP A 95 -15.33 -5.22 -13.64
CA ASP A 95 -14.91 -4.51 -14.85
C ASP A 95 -13.78 -3.52 -14.54
N MET A 96 -12.97 -3.21 -15.56
CA MET A 96 -11.79 -2.34 -15.43
C MET A 96 -12.09 -0.99 -14.77
N LYS A 97 -13.27 -0.39 -15.04
CA LYS A 97 -13.65 0.89 -14.42
C LYS A 97 -13.90 0.73 -12.92
N THR A 98 -14.55 -0.35 -12.51
CA THR A 98 -14.79 -0.63 -11.08
C THR A 98 -13.49 -0.93 -10.35
N LYS A 99 -12.60 -1.76 -10.94
CA LYS A 99 -11.27 -2.01 -10.36
C LYS A 99 -10.49 -0.71 -10.13
N LEU A 100 -10.45 0.16 -11.14
CA LEU A 100 -9.79 1.45 -11.06
C LEU A 100 -10.37 2.32 -9.95
N LYS A 101 -11.71 2.40 -9.83
CA LYS A 101 -12.36 3.14 -8.75
C LYS A 101 -11.97 2.60 -7.38
N VAL A 102 -12.01 1.27 -7.20
CA VAL A 102 -11.65 0.64 -5.92
C VAL A 102 -10.23 0.98 -5.54
N VAL A 103 -9.28 0.84 -6.46
CA VAL A 103 -7.87 1.16 -6.20
C VAL A 103 -7.68 2.64 -5.90
N VAL A 104 -8.28 3.55 -6.68
CA VAL A 104 -8.15 5.00 -6.48
C VAL A 104 -8.72 5.42 -5.13
N VAL A 105 -9.93 4.97 -4.80
CA VAL A 105 -10.57 5.29 -3.52
C VAL A 105 -9.76 4.69 -2.37
N ALA A 106 -9.33 3.43 -2.48
CA ALA A 106 -8.50 2.80 -1.45
C ALA A 106 -7.18 3.55 -1.24
N PHE A 107 -6.54 4.02 -2.31
CA PHE A 107 -5.29 4.76 -2.23
C PHE A 107 -5.48 6.12 -1.54
N VAL A 108 -6.55 6.84 -1.88
CA VAL A 108 -6.89 8.13 -1.22
C VAL A 108 -7.20 7.91 0.26
N VAL A 109 -8.01 6.89 0.59
CA VAL A 109 -8.32 6.54 1.99
C VAL A 109 -7.04 6.14 2.73
N TRP A 110 -6.14 5.38 2.10
CA TRP A 110 -4.86 5.01 2.68
C TRP A 110 -3.97 6.22 2.96
N ILE A 111 -3.91 7.23 2.07
CA ILE A 111 -3.18 8.48 2.32
C ILE A 111 -3.75 9.18 3.56
N ILE A 112 -5.08 9.34 3.62
CA ILE A 112 -5.75 10.02 4.74
C ILE A 112 -5.45 9.27 6.04
N LEU A 113 -5.67 7.96 6.08
CA LEU A 113 -5.41 7.17 7.28
C LEU A 113 -3.92 7.18 7.66
N SER A 114 -3.01 7.15 6.69
CA SER A 114 -1.57 7.23 6.96
C SER A 114 -1.15 8.59 7.52
N MET A 115 -1.80 9.68 7.09
CA MET A 115 -1.51 11.03 7.58
C MET A 115 -2.03 11.28 9.00
N PHE A 116 -3.20 10.73 9.34
CA PHE A 116 -3.86 11.02 10.63
C PHE A 116 -3.73 9.91 11.66
N LEU A 117 -3.82 8.64 11.25
CA LEU A 117 -3.87 7.49 12.17
C LEU A 117 -2.47 6.94 12.47
N ALA A 118 -1.60 6.84 11.46
CA ALA A 118 -0.27 6.27 11.66
C ALA A 118 0.56 7.02 12.72
N PRO A 119 0.62 8.38 12.74
CA PRO A 119 1.37 9.10 13.77
C PRO A 119 0.87 8.83 15.19
N VAL A 120 -0.46 8.73 15.36
CA VAL A 120 -1.09 8.44 16.65
C VAL A 120 -0.73 7.04 17.13
N ILE A 121 -0.75 6.05 16.23
CA ILE A 121 -0.36 4.67 16.55
C ILE A 121 1.12 4.62 16.96
N TYR A 122 2.02 5.28 16.23
CA TYR A 122 3.44 5.29 16.57
C TYR A 122 3.74 5.97 17.90
N GLN A 123 3.00 7.02 18.27
CA GLN A 123 3.16 7.68 19.57
C GLN A 123 2.66 6.82 20.75
N ALA A 124 1.67 5.95 20.50
CA ALA A 124 1.10 5.07 21.51
C ALA A 124 1.93 3.80 21.76
N LEU A 125 2.85 3.46 20.85
CA LEU A 125 3.69 2.28 20.95
C LEU A 125 4.99 2.63 21.70
N PRO A 126 5.32 1.92 22.80
CA PRO A 126 6.61 2.08 23.49
C PRO A 126 7.69 1.30 22.73
N LEU A 127 8.03 1.74 21.53
CA LEU A 127 9.09 1.17 20.68
C LEU A 127 10.40 1.91 20.87
#